data_AF-A0A9E0A6P2-F1
#
_entry.id   AF-A0A9E0A6P2-F1
#
_cell.length_a   1.000
_cell.length_b   1.000
_cell.length_c   1.000
_cell.angle_alpha   90.00
_cell.angle_beta   90.00
_cell.angle_gamma   90.00
#
_symmetry.space_group_name_H-M   'P 1'
#
loop_
_entity.id
_entity.type
_entity.pdbx_description
1 polymer ?
#
loop_
_entity_poly.entity_id
_entity_poly.type
_entity_poly.pdbx_seq_one_letter_code
_entity_poly.pdbx_strand_id
1 'polypeptide(L)' 'MALAVTDANFDELVLNSGKPAMVDFWAEWCGPCRMIAPYVEQMAEEYK' A
#
# COMPACT_ATOMS: atom_id res chain seq x y z
N MET A 1 -0.62 -9.46 3.20
CA MET A 1 0.25 -8.52 3.93
C MET A 1 0.76 -7.50 2.92
N ALA A 2 0.51 -6.22 3.17
CA ALA A 2 0.95 -5.15 2.27
C ALA A 2 2.48 -5.14 2.15
N LEU A 3 3.00 -4.92 0.94
CA LEU A 3 4.44 -4.71 0.72
C LEU A 3 4.85 -3.40 1.39
N ALA A 4 5.87 -3.45 2.24
CA ALA A 4 6.43 -2.24 2.85
C ALA A 4 7.21 -1.44 1.80
N VAL A 5 6.64 -0.29 1.41
CA VAL A 5 7.30 0.66 0.51
C VAL A 5 8.05 1.69 1.34
N THR A 6 9.31 1.92 0.98
CA THR A 6 10.22 2.89 1.57
C THR A 6 10.85 3.72 0.46
N ASP A 7 11.50 4.82 0.81
CA ASP A 7 12.19 5.66 -0.18
C ASP A 7 13.23 4.87 -1.01
N ALA A 8 13.86 3.86 -0.41
CA ALA A 8 14.88 3.05 -1.07
C ALA A 8 14.34 2.11 -2.16
N ASN A 9 13.04 1.77 -2.13
CA ASN A 9 12.44 0.79 -3.05
C ASN A 9 11.23 1.36 -3.82
N PHE A 10 10.90 2.64 -3.63
CA PHE A 10 9.74 3.27 -4.29
C PHE A 10 9.89 3.27 -5.81
N ASP A 11 11.07 3.60 -6.34
CA ASP A 11 11.32 3.64 -7.77
C ASP A 11 11.11 2.26 -8.43
N GLU A 12 11.58 1.19 -7.78
CA GLU A 12 11.46 -0.17 -8.30
C GLU A 12 10.03 -0.70 -8.17
N LEU A 13 9.43 -0.57 -6.98
CA LEU A 13 8.14 -1.19 -6.66
C LEU A 13 6.94 -0.41 -7.19
N VAL A 14 7.07 0.91 -7.38
CA VAL A 14 5.95 1.80 -7.76
C VAL A 14 6.19 2.38 -9.14
N LEU A 15 7.25 3.18 -9.34
CA LEU A 15 7.44 3.94 -10.58
C LEU A 15 7.72 3.05 -11.78
N ASN A 16 8.55 2.01 -11.61
CA ASN A 16 8.95 1.09 -12.68
C ASN A 16 8.12 -0.20 -12.71
N SER A 17 7.00 -0.27 -11.99
CA SER A 17 6.20 -1.48 -11.85
C SER A 17 5.46 -1.93 -13.13
N GLY A 18 5.30 -1.03 -14.11
CA GLY A 18 4.58 -1.31 -15.35
C GLY A 18 3.07 -1.55 -15.18
N LYS A 19 2.54 -1.37 -13.96
CA LYS A 19 1.13 -1.50 -13.61
C LYS A 19 0.68 -0.26 -12.80
N PRO A 20 -0.61 0.09 -12.77
CA PRO A 20 -1.12 1.07 -11.83
C PRO A 20 -0.81 0.64 -10.40
N ALA A 21 -0.31 1.57 -9.58
CA ALA A 21 0.03 1.32 -8.19
C ALA A 21 -0.87 2.17 -7.26
N MET A 22 -1.35 1.55 -6.19
CA MET A 22 -2.07 2.20 -5.10
C MET A 22 -1.20 2.15 -3.84
N VAL A 23 -0.93 3.30 -3.24
CA VAL A 23 -0.06 3.43 -2.06
C VAL A 23 -0.91 3.92 -0.89
N ASP A 24 -0.93 3.14 0.20
CA ASP A 24 -1.57 3.51 1.45
C ASP A 24 -0.57 4.27 2.35
N PHE A 25 -0.76 5.58 2.46
CA PHE A 25 0.03 6.43 3.35
C PHE A 25 -0.67 6.51 4.72
N TRP A 26 -0.16 5.77 5.69
CA TRP A 26 -0.74 5.65 7.02
C TRP A 26 0.28 5.85 8.13
N ALA A 27 -0.19 5.81 9.38
CA ALA A 27 0.66 5.81 10.57
C ALA A 27 0.03 4.96 11.68
N GLU A 28 0.85 4.37 12.56
CA GLU A 28 0.39 3.48 13.64
C GLU A 28 -0.61 4.14 14.61
N TRP A 29 -0.47 5.43 14.82
CA TRP A 29 -1.33 6.23 15.69
C TRP A 29 -2.57 6.79 14.97
N CYS A 30 -2.70 6.59 13.66
CA CYS A 30 -3.85 7.06 12.89
C CYS A 30 -5.06 6.13 13.11
N GLY A 31 -5.94 6.52 14.02
CA GLY A 31 -7.20 5.80 14.29
C GLY A 31 -8.03 5.51 13.03
N PRO A 32 -8.34 6.53 12.19
CA PRO A 32 -9.07 6.32 10.93
C PRO A 32 -8.36 5.37 9.95
N CYS A 33 -7.04 5.44 9.83
CA CYS A 33 -6.27 4.60 8.92
C CYS A 33 -6.40 3.12 9.30
N ARG A 34 -6.36 2.79 10.60
CA ARG A 34 -6.55 1.41 11.08
C ARG A 34 -7.94 0.84 10.77
N MET A 35 -8.97 1.70 10.70
CA MET A 35 -10.31 1.27 10.29
C MET A 35 -10.40 0.98 8.78
N ILE A 36 -9.60 1.68 7.97
CA ILE A 36 -9.58 1.54 6.51
C ILE A 36 -8.67 0.37 6.06
N ALA A 37 -7.59 0.09 6.81
CA ALA A 37 -6.63 -0.98 6.53
C ALA A 37 -7.22 -2.32 6.05
N PRO A 38 -8.24 -2.93 6.70
CA PRO A 38 -8.79 -4.21 6.24
C PRO A 38 -9.42 -4.13 4.83
N TYR A 39 -9.97 -2.99 4.44
CA TYR A 39 -10.53 -2.80 3.10
C TYR A 39 -9.42 -2.66 2.05
N VAL A 40 -8.34 -1.97 2.38
CA VAL A 40 -7.15 -1.86 1.51
C VAL A 40 -6.51 -3.24 1.31
N GLU A 41 -6.42 -4.05 2.37
CA GLU A 41 -5.93 -5.43 2.27
C GLU A 41 -6.82 -6.32 1.39
N GLN A 42 -8.15 -6.18 1.51
CA GLN A 42 -9.10 -6.89 0.65
C GLN A 42 -8.92 -6.51 -0.82
N MET A 43 -8.81 -5.21 -1.13
CA MET A 43 -8.56 -4.74 -2.49
C MET A 43 -7.22 -5.30 -3.02
N ALA A 44 -6.16 -5.31 -2.22
CA ALA A 44 -4.87 -5.85 -2.64
C ALA A 44 -4.95 -7.34 -3.03
N GLU A 45 -5.81 -8.13 -2.37
CA GLU A 45 -6.05 -9.53 -2.72
C GLU A 45 -6.89 -9.68 -4.01
N GLU A 46 -7.86 -8.78 -4.25
CA GLU A 46 -8.67 -8.76 -5.47
C GLU A 46 -7.86 -8.43 -6.73
N TYR A 47 -6.83 -7.57 -6.61
CA TYR A 47 -6.04 -7.05 -7.73
C TYR A 47 -4.61 -7.63 -7.84
N LYS A 48 -4.36 -8.84 -7.31
CA LYS A 48 -3.06 -9.54 -7.41
C LYS A 48 -2.57 -9.71 -8.85
#